data_AF-A0A6S6SWF2-F1
#
_entry.id   AF-A0A6S6SWF2-F1
#
_cell.length_a   1.000
_cell.length_b   1.000
_cell.length_c   1.000
_cell.angle_alpha   90.00
_cell.angle_beta   90.00
_cell.angle_gamma   90.00
#
_symmetry.space_group_name_H-M   'P 1'
#
loop_
_entity.id
_entity.type
_entity.pdbx_description
1 polymer ?
#
loop_
_entity_poly.entity_id
_entity_poly.type
_entity_poly.pdbx_seq_one_letter_code
_entity_poly.pdbx_strand_id
1 'polypeptide(L)'
;MKKASFIFVALLLATVQSFGSSANNQIFVVDNADGKITAATIEKAFNASGMKVDVNNNMNSIFEKRYKKTHHKSYNLAIFSNPELVTKLLKNYPKIGLITPLSMSIYSDDKKNTINVSTLSLKGMARVTGVPETNPDLIKYAETLDKALRSALPNGKYIVKNDKDNPNTKDLLTTFNTEFELEDGDTYVDAKDGFKEEFESEIGSVGFLIPKSYDITTEDYDFYDTYSIIRFNVI
;
A
#
# COMPACT_ATOMS: atom_id res chain seq x y z
N MET A 1 -57.23 -26.80 14.47
CA MET A 1 -55.90 -27.03 15.07
C MET A 1 -54.90 -26.10 14.38
N LYS A 2 -54.39 -25.07 15.07
CA LYS A 2 -53.42 -24.11 14.51
C LYS A 2 -52.01 -24.69 14.68
N LYS A 3 -51.26 -24.84 13.58
CA LYS A 3 -49.87 -25.28 13.59
C LYS A 3 -48.98 -24.11 14.04
N ALA A 4 -48.28 -24.26 15.15
CA ALA A 4 -47.25 -23.32 15.59
C ALA A 4 -45.98 -23.61 14.78
N SER A 5 -45.55 -22.64 13.97
CA SER A 5 -44.30 -22.71 13.23
C SER A 5 -43.23 -22.03 14.08
N PHE A 6 -42.32 -22.83 14.67
CA PHE A 6 -41.14 -22.30 15.36
C PHE A 6 -40.06 -22.01 14.31
N ILE A 7 -39.81 -20.73 14.05
CA ILE A 7 -38.64 -20.30 13.29
C ILE A 7 -37.46 -20.27 14.27
N PHE A 8 -36.57 -21.25 14.12
CA PHE A 8 -35.27 -21.25 14.78
C PHE A 8 -34.37 -20.24 14.05
N VAL A 9 -34.34 -19.00 14.54
CA VAL A 9 -33.32 -18.03 14.12
C VAL A 9 -32.02 -18.45 14.81
N ALA A 10 -31.28 -19.34 14.16
CA ALA A 10 -29.89 -19.60 14.53
C ALA A 10 -29.11 -18.31 14.24
N LEU A 11 -28.89 -17.52 15.29
CA LEU A 11 -27.98 -16.39 15.28
C LEU A 11 -26.57 -16.98 15.10
N LEU A 12 -26.16 -17.18 13.84
CA LEU A 12 -24.76 -17.36 13.50
C LEU A 12 -24.07 -16.05 13.90
N LEU A 13 -23.50 -16.04 15.11
CA LEU A 13 -22.42 -15.15 15.48
C LEU A 13 -21.27 -15.47 14.50
N ALA A 14 -21.35 -14.90 13.30
CA ALA A 14 -20.17 -14.65 12.51
C ALA A 14 -19.30 -13.79 13.41
N THR A 15 -18.30 -14.42 14.03
CA THR A 15 -17.16 -13.68 14.56
C THR A 15 -16.67 -12.86 13.40
N VAL A 16 -17.00 -11.57 13.38
CA VAL A 16 -16.36 -10.61 12.50
C VAL A 16 -14.91 -10.66 12.94
N GLN A 17 -14.11 -11.46 12.25
CA GLN A 17 -12.66 -11.38 12.37
C GLN A 17 -12.36 -9.95 11.97
N SER A 18 -12.00 -9.12 12.95
CA SER A 18 -11.52 -7.77 12.70
C SER A 18 -10.23 -7.91 11.90
N PHE A 19 -10.35 -7.81 10.58
CA PHE A 19 -9.20 -7.76 9.69
C PHE A 19 -8.66 -6.33 9.73
N GLY A 20 -7.60 -6.16 10.52
CA GLY A 20 -6.85 -4.91 10.59
C GLY A 20 -7.13 -4.05 11.81
N SER A 21 -6.30 -3.01 11.93
CA SER A 21 -6.33 -2.01 12.99
C SER A 21 -7.36 -0.92 12.71
N SER A 22 -7.93 -0.31 13.77
CA SER A 22 -8.75 0.91 13.67
C SER A 22 -7.95 2.16 13.28
N ALA A 23 -6.62 2.03 13.24
CA ALA A 23 -5.70 3.04 12.78
C ALA A 23 -5.63 3.13 11.26
N ASN A 24 -5.24 4.28 10.69
CA ASN A 24 -5.06 4.44 9.23
C ASN A 24 -3.86 3.62 8.71
N ASN A 25 -2.80 3.50 9.52
CA ASN A 25 -1.63 2.66 9.24
C ASN A 25 -1.57 1.52 10.26
N GLN A 26 -1.39 0.30 9.79
CA GLN A 26 -1.30 -0.91 10.61
C GLN A 26 0.08 -1.55 10.52
N ILE A 27 0.46 -2.22 11.61
CA ILE A 27 1.73 -2.97 11.70
C ILE A 27 1.39 -4.40 12.09
N PHE A 28 1.78 -5.36 11.26
CA PHE A 28 1.70 -6.79 11.55
C PHE A 28 3.06 -7.26 12.04
N VAL A 29 3.12 -7.86 13.22
CA VAL A 29 4.35 -8.23 13.91
C VAL A 29 4.36 -9.72 14.27
N VAL A 30 5.53 -10.33 14.21
CA VAL A 30 5.77 -11.70 14.67
C VAL A 30 7.13 -11.80 15.35
N ASP A 31 7.25 -12.71 16.32
CA ASP A 31 8.54 -13.12 16.85
C ASP A 31 9.42 -13.68 15.72
N ASN A 32 10.69 -13.32 15.72
CA ASN A 32 11.67 -13.75 14.75
C ASN A 32 13.02 -13.97 15.42
N ALA A 33 13.02 -14.51 16.65
CA ALA A 33 14.25 -14.76 17.40
C ALA A 33 15.17 -15.77 16.71
N ASP A 34 14.63 -16.69 15.91
CA ASP A 34 15.40 -17.64 15.11
C ASP A 34 15.87 -17.08 13.75
N GLY A 35 15.46 -15.86 13.40
CA GLY A 35 15.86 -15.15 12.19
C GLY A 35 15.38 -15.78 10.89
N LYS A 36 14.43 -16.73 10.92
CA LYS A 36 13.98 -17.45 9.71
C LYS A 36 13.11 -16.60 8.80
N ILE A 37 12.38 -15.63 9.33
CA ILE A 37 11.53 -14.74 8.55
C ILE A 37 12.37 -13.56 8.07
N THR A 38 12.45 -13.41 6.76
CA THR A 38 13.23 -12.36 6.07
C THR A 38 12.34 -11.64 5.04
N ALA A 39 12.82 -10.51 4.51
CA ALA A 39 12.12 -9.83 3.43
C ALA A 39 11.90 -10.73 2.20
N ALA A 40 12.85 -11.63 1.90
CA ALA A 40 12.75 -12.58 0.79
C ALA A 40 11.69 -13.68 1.02
N THR A 41 11.59 -14.20 2.26
CA THR A 41 10.54 -15.19 2.59
C THR A 41 9.16 -14.55 2.58
N ILE A 42 9.05 -13.29 3.01
CA ILE A 42 7.80 -12.52 2.96
C ILE A 42 7.37 -12.32 1.50
N GLU A 43 8.26 -11.86 0.64
CA GLU A 43 7.97 -11.70 -0.80
C GLU A 43 7.46 -13.00 -1.44
N LYS A 44 8.13 -14.12 -1.17
CA LYS A 44 7.69 -15.44 -1.67
C LYS A 44 6.27 -15.78 -1.23
N ALA A 45 5.91 -15.51 0.01
CA ALA A 45 4.57 -15.80 0.54
C ALA A 45 3.50 -14.86 -0.03
N PHE A 46 3.83 -13.59 -0.29
CA PHE A 46 2.93 -12.65 -0.94
C PHE A 46 2.64 -13.05 -2.39
N ASN A 47 3.67 -13.39 -3.18
CA ASN A 47 3.51 -13.91 -4.54
C ASN A 47 2.62 -15.16 -4.56
N ALA A 48 2.81 -16.09 -3.60
CA ALA A 48 1.97 -17.28 -3.48
C ALA A 48 0.50 -16.98 -3.08
N SER A 49 0.22 -15.80 -2.55
CA SER A 49 -1.12 -15.37 -2.11
C SER A 49 -1.92 -14.67 -3.21
N GLY A 50 -1.36 -14.51 -4.42
CA GLY A 50 -1.96 -13.77 -5.52
C GLY A 50 -1.68 -12.26 -5.51
N MET A 51 -0.85 -11.80 -4.57
CA MET A 51 -0.32 -10.43 -4.57
C MET A 51 0.96 -10.40 -5.40
N LYS A 52 1.08 -9.44 -6.32
CA LYS A 52 2.33 -9.26 -7.07
C LYS A 52 3.29 -8.41 -6.26
N VAL A 53 4.53 -8.87 -6.08
CA VAL A 53 5.62 -8.07 -5.50
C VAL A 53 6.47 -7.52 -6.63
N ASP A 54 6.49 -6.20 -6.80
CA ASP A 54 7.27 -5.55 -7.87
C ASP A 54 8.63 -5.02 -7.40
N VAL A 55 8.73 -4.68 -6.11
CA VAL A 55 9.96 -4.14 -5.50
C VAL A 55 10.12 -4.71 -4.10
N ASN A 56 11.35 -5.02 -3.71
CA ASN A 56 11.74 -5.39 -2.34
C ASN A 56 13.17 -4.92 -2.06
N ASN A 57 13.35 -3.61 -1.94
CA ASN A 57 14.65 -2.98 -1.88
C ASN A 57 15.19 -2.93 -0.45
N ASN A 58 16.42 -3.41 -0.25
CA ASN A 58 17.14 -3.24 1.01
C ASN A 58 17.54 -1.77 1.20
N MET A 59 16.81 -1.08 2.06
CA MET A 59 16.98 0.35 2.33
C MET A 59 18.22 0.64 3.18
N ASN A 60 18.69 -0.32 3.98
CA ASN A 60 19.91 -0.17 4.77
C ASN A 60 21.13 0.03 3.87
N SER A 61 21.19 -0.59 2.69
CA SER A 61 22.29 -0.37 1.72
C SER A 61 22.37 1.10 1.29
N ILE A 62 21.23 1.74 1.09
CA ILE A 62 21.14 3.15 0.69
C ILE A 62 21.45 4.07 1.87
N PHE A 63 20.83 3.79 3.02
CA PHE A 63 21.02 4.58 4.25
C PHE A 63 22.45 4.52 4.76
N GLU A 64 23.11 3.37 4.71
CA GLU A 64 24.51 3.24 5.11
C GLU A 64 25.42 4.06 4.18
N LYS A 65 25.19 4.02 2.86
CA LYS A 65 25.95 4.83 1.92
C LYS A 65 25.78 6.33 2.16
N ARG A 66 24.55 6.79 2.38
CA ARG A 66 24.18 8.21 2.47
C ARG A 66 24.38 8.81 3.86
N TYR A 67 24.00 8.09 4.92
CA TYR A 67 23.94 8.59 6.29
C TYR A 67 24.94 7.95 7.25
N LYS A 68 25.65 6.89 6.82
CA LYS A 68 26.62 6.15 7.66
C LYS A 68 26.00 5.60 8.96
N LYS A 69 24.67 5.42 8.94
CA LYS A 69 23.87 4.97 10.08
C LYS A 69 22.62 4.28 9.59
N THR A 70 22.29 3.18 10.26
CA THR A 70 21.04 2.43 10.10
C THR A 70 20.36 2.28 11.46
N HIS A 71 19.03 2.20 11.47
CA HIS A 71 18.22 2.09 12.70
C HIS A 71 17.77 0.67 13.00
N HIS A 72 17.55 -0.12 11.95
CA HIS A 72 17.12 -1.51 12.02
C HIS A 72 18.22 -2.37 11.40
N LYS A 73 18.47 -3.57 11.93
CA LYS A 73 19.37 -4.55 11.31
C LYS A 73 18.91 -4.94 9.90
N SER A 74 17.60 -5.05 9.69
CA SER A 74 16.98 -5.23 8.38
C SER A 74 15.89 -4.20 8.17
N TYR A 75 15.93 -3.51 7.03
CA TYR A 75 14.86 -2.65 6.57
C TYR A 75 14.74 -2.72 5.05
N ASN A 76 13.56 -3.09 4.57
CA ASN A 76 13.20 -3.13 3.18
C ASN A 76 11.97 -2.26 2.90
N LEU A 77 12.01 -1.56 1.76
CA LEU A 77 10.84 -0.98 1.13
C LEU A 77 10.34 -1.98 0.11
N ALA A 78 9.10 -2.43 0.28
CA ALA A 78 8.47 -3.37 -0.63
C ALA A 78 7.20 -2.79 -1.25
N ILE A 79 6.93 -3.16 -2.49
CA ILE A 79 5.78 -2.71 -3.26
C ILE A 79 4.96 -3.92 -3.64
N PHE A 80 3.66 -3.85 -3.32
CA PHE A 80 2.71 -4.90 -3.60
C PHE A 80 1.55 -4.35 -4.42
N SER A 81 1.04 -5.14 -5.35
CA SER A 81 -0.12 -4.78 -6.17
C SER A 81 -1.08 -5.95 -6.31
N ASN A 82 -2.36 -5.62 -6.51
CA ASN A 82 -3.37 -6.55 -7.01
C ASN A 82 -4.00 -5.92 -8.26
N PRO A 83 -3.42 -6.19 -9.46
CA PRO A 83 -3.84 -5.50 -10.69
C PRO A 83 -5.33 -5.66 -10.98
N GLU A 84 -5.90 -6.84 -10.73
CA GLU A 84 -7.33 -7.10 -10.99
C GLU A 84 -8.25 -6.22 -10.14
N LEU A 85 -8.01 -6.16 -8.82
CA LEU A 85 -8.82 -5.34 -7.91
C LEU A 85 -8.59 -3.84 -8.15
N VAL A 86 -7.35 -3.44 -8.45
CA VAL A 86 -7.05 -2.05 -8.81
C VAL A 86 -7.81 -1.63 -10.06
N THR A 87 -7.72 -2.39 -11.16
CA THR A 87 -8.44 -2.08 -12.40
C THR A 87 -9.95 -2.02 -12.18
N LYS A 88 -10.51 -2.90 -11.34
CA LYS A 88 -11.94 -2.87 -11.02
C LYS A 88 -12.35 -1.62 -10.24
N LEU A 89 -11.58 -1.25 -9.22
CA LEU A 89 -11.81 -0.06 -8.41
C LEU A 89 -11.64 1.22 -9.24
N LEU A 90 -10.66 1.24 -10.13
CA LEU A 90 -10.27 2.40 -10.94
C LEU A 90 -11.43 2.97 -11.75
N LYS A 91 -12.28 2.10 -12.32
CA LYS A 91 -13.46 2.48 -13.12
C LYS A 91 -14.41 3.46 -12.40
N ASN A 92 -14.55 3.33 -11.08
CA ASN A 92 -15.45 4.17 -10.29
C ASN A 92 -14.70 5.11 -9.34
N TYR A 93 -13.44 4.80 -9.07
CA TYR A 93 -12.62 5.48 -8.07
C TYR A 93 -11.21 5.71 -8.63
N PRO A 94 -11.03 6.68 -9.55
CA PRO A 94 -9.74 7.00 -10.16
C PRO A 94 -8.70 7.47 -9.15
N LYS A 95 -9.05 7.70 -7.88
CA LYS A 95 -8.08 7.99 -6.81
C LYS A 95 -7.44 6.73 -6.21
N ILE A 96 -7.83 5.52 -6.64
CA ILE A 96 -7.16 4.27 -6.22
C ILE A 96 -5.68 4.23 -6.63
N GLY A 97 -5.29 4.98 -7.68
CA GLY A 97 -3.90 5.16 -8.08
C GLY A 97 -3.02 5.80 -7.02
N LEU A 98 -3.57 6.56 -6.07
CA LEU A 98 -2.80 7.13 -4.95
C LEU A 98 -2.17 6.07 -4.03
N ILE A 99 -2.68 4.83 -4.07
CA ILE A 99 -2.13 3.69 -3.33
C ILE A 99 -1.69 2.56 -4.26
N THR A 100 -1.56 2.82 -5.56
CA THR A 100 -1.06 1.85 -6.54
C THR A 100 0.20 2.47 -7.15
N PRO A 101 1.40 1.99 -6.81
CA PRO A 101 1.70 0.80 -6.03
C PRO A 101 1.48 0.94 -4.51
N LEU A 102 0.99 -0.13 -3.85
CA LEU A 102 0.84 -0.11 -2.39
C LEU A 102 2.19 -0.38 -1.73
N SER A 103 2.77 0.68 -1.16
CA SER A 103 4.08 0.64 -0.52
C SER A 103 3.99 0.11 0.92
N MET A 104 4.95 -0.72 1.32
CA MET A 104 5.05 -1.30 2.64
C MET A 104 6.49 -1.27 3.17
N SER A 105 6.61 -1.15 4.48
CA SER A 105 7.89 -1.21 5.18
C SER A 105 8.04 -2.55 5.88
N ILE A 106 9.09 -3.31 5.55
CA ILE A 106 9.46 -4.55 6.23
C ILE A 106 10.70 -4.27 7.07
N TYR A 107 10.63 -4.40 8.39
CA TYR A 107 11.75 -4.03 9.27
C TYR A 107 11.86 -4.90 10.52
N SER A 108 13.09 -5.03 11.03
CA SER A 108 13.35 -5.70 12.32
C SER A 108 13.24 -4.72 13.49
N ASP A 109 12.63 -5.16 14.59
CA ASP A 109 12.84 -4.55 15.91
C ASP A 109 13.83 -5.43 16.67
N ASP A 110 15.11 -5.05 16.61
CA ASP A 110 16.21 -5.86 17.11
C ASP A 110 16.19 -6.01 18.64
N LYS A 111 15.59 -5.05 19.35
CA LYS A 111 15.45 -5.12 20.81
C LYS A 111 14.41 -6.17 21.22
N LYS A 112 13.38 -6.34 20.39
CA LYS A 112 12.29 -7.29 20.65
C LYS A 112 12.44 -8.60 19.89
N ASN A 113 13.47 -8.74 19.06
CA ASN A 113 13.66 -9.88 18.16
C ASN A 113 12.43 -10.14 17.28
N THR A 114 11.80 -9.09 16.75
CA THR A 114 10.62 -9.23 15.89
C THR A 114 10.89 -8.75 14.47
N ILE A 115 10.12 -9.27 13.51
CA ILE A 115 9.98 -8.67 12.18
C ILE A 115 8.58 -8.09 12.02
N ASN A 116 8.51 -6.94 11.38
CA ASN A 116 7.33 -6.11 11.28
C ASN A 116 7.05 -5.79 9.81
N VAL A 117 5.78 -5.78 9.42
CA VAL A 117 5.32 -5.23 8.14
C VAL A 117 4.33 -4.10 8.42
N SER A 118 4.68 -2.87 8.02
CA SER A 118 3.78 -1.71 8.09
C SER A 118 3.13 -1.45 6.73
N THR A 119 1.83 -1.22 6.74
CA THR A 119 1.03 -0.96 5.53
C THR A 119 -0.27 -0.22 5.87
N LEU A 120 -0.99 0.27 4.88
CA LEU A 120 -2.31 0.88 5.09
C LEU A 120 -3.31 -0.17 5.59
N SER A 121 -4.21 0.24 6.49
CA SER A 121 -5.42 -0.51 6.81
C SER A 121 -6.51 -0.26 5.78
N LEU A 122 -7.60 -1.03 5.82
CA LEU A 122 -8.79 -0.74 5.01
C LEU A 122 -9.26 0.71 5.20
N LYS A 123 -9.32 1.17 6.45
CA LYS A 123 -9.64 2.57 6.80
C LYS A 123 -8.64 3.56 6.20
N GLY A 124 -7.35 3.26 6.25
CA GLY A 124 -6.31 4.09 5.63
C GLY A 124 -6.43 4.16 4.11
N MET A 125 -6.66 3.03 3.46
CA MET A 125 -6.90 2.95 2.02
C MET A 125 -8.15 3.77 1.64
N ALA A 126 -9.26 3.58 2.36
CA ALA A 126 -10.50 4.33 2.15
C ALA A 126 -10.29 5.84 2.32
N ARG A 127 -9.58 6.25 3.38
CA ARG A 127 -9.28 7.66 3.65
C ARG A 127 -8.48 8.32 2.53
N VAL A 128 -7.43 7.67 2.03
CA VAL A 128 -6.55 8.25 1.00
C VAL A 128 -7.22 8.28 -0.37
N THR A 129 -7.95 7.21 -0.71
CA THR A 129 -8.52 7.04 -2.05
C THR A 129 -9.92 7.64 -2.18
N GLY A 130 -10.62 7.91 -1.07
CA GLY A 130 -12.02 8.32 -1.07
C GLY A 130 -13.00 7.18 -1.42
N VAL A 131 -12.50 5.94 -1.63
CA VAL A 131 -13.36 4.76 -1.78
C VAL A 131 -14.06 4.49 -0.45
N PRO A 132 -15.39 4.25 -0.42
CA PRO A 132 -16.07 3.91 0.82
C PRO A 132 -15.44 2.70 1.52
N GLU A 133 -15.27 2.76 2.84
CA GLU A 133 -14.74 1.64 3.62
C GLU A 133 -15.61 0.37 3.49
N THR A 134 -16.89 0.55 3.21
CA THR A 134 -17.87 -0.52 2.95
C THR A 134 -17.87 -1.05 1.52
N ASN A 135 -17.00 -0.53 0.63
CA ASN A 135 -16.92 -0.98 -0.74
C ASN A 135 -16.40 -2.43 -0.78
N PRO A 136 -17.12 -3.37 -1.43
CA PRO A 136 -16.76 -4.79 -1.39
C PRO A 136 -15.41 -5.10 -2.05
N ASP A 137 -15.00 -4.34 -3.07
CA ASP A 137 -13.72 -4.55 -3.75
C ASP A 137 -12.54 -4.02 -2.93
N LEU A 138 -12.74 -2.91 -2.22
CA LEU A 138 -11.72 -2.40 -1.29
C LEU A 138 -11.57 -3.33 -0.08
N ILE A 139 -12.68 -3.82 0.47
CA ILE A 139 -12.67 -4.86 1.51
C ILE A 139 -11.92 -6.09 0.99
N LYS A 140 -12.22 -6.53 -0.24
CA LYS A 140 -11.55 -7.70 -0.82
C LYS A 140 -10.05 -7.49 -0.99
N TYR A 141 -9.62 -6.28 -1.33
CA TYR A 141 -8.21 -5.93 -1.39
C TYR A 141 -7.58 -6.04 0.00
N ALA A 142 -8.18 -5.42 1.02
CA ALA A 142 -7.69 -5.51 2.40
C ALA A 142 -7.63 -6.95 2.93
N GLU A 143 -8.63 -7.79 2.63
CA GLU A 143 -8.63 -9.23 2.97
C GLU A 143 -7.50 -9.99 2.27
N THR A 144 -7.25 -9.71 1.00
CA THR A 144 -6.16 -10.35 0.24
C THR A 144 -4.81 -9.99 0.83
N LEU A 145 -4.63 -8.73 1.23
CA LEU A 145 -3.45 -8.27 1.94
C LEU A 145 -3.30 -8.96 3.30
N ASP A 146 -4.36 -9.03 4.11
CA ASP A 146 -4.32 -9.70 5.41
C ASP A 146 -3.97 -11.19 5.29
N LYS A 147 -4.57 -11.88 4.31
CA LYS A 147 -4.24 -13.27 4.01
C LYS A 147 -2.76 -13.44 3.67
N ALA A 148 -2.21 -12.55 2.83
CA ALA A 148 -0.80 -12.57 2.48
C ALA A 148 0.10 -12.33 3.71
N LEU A 149 -0.25 -11.36 4.57
CA LEU A 149 0.46 -11.07 5.81
C LEU A 149 0.47 -12.29 6.76
N ARG A 150 -0.67 -12.94 6.97
CA ARG A 150 -0.77 -14.13 7.84
C ARG A 150 -0.02 -15.33 7.28
N SER A 151 0.01 -15.49 5.96
CA SER A 151 0.79 -16.54 5.31
C SER A 151 2.29 -16.28 5.42
N ALA A 152 2.71 -15.01 5.31
CA ALA A 152 4.10 -14.60 5.34
C ALA A 152 4.69 -14.54 6.77
N LEU A 153 3.85 -14.21 7.76
CA LEU A 153 4.20 -14.08 9.17
C LEU A 153 3.29 -14.98 10.03
N PRO A 154 3.51 -16.31 10.04
CA PRO A 154 2.69 -17.24 10.82
C PRO A 154 2.70 -16.87 12.30
N ASN A 155 1.53 -16.95 12.97
CA ASN A 155 1.35 -16.51 14.37
C ASN A 155 1.55 -15.00 14.62
N GLY A 156 1.69 -14.20 13.56
CA GLY A 156 1.76 -12.76 13.68
C GLY A 156 0.43 -12.15 14.14
N LYS A 157 0.51 -10.90 14.61
CA LYS A 157 -0.63 -10.13 15.10
C LYS A 157 -0.50 -8.66 14.71
N TYR A 158 -1.63 -7.97 14.60
CA TYR A 158 -1.61 -6.51 14.49
C TYR A 158 -1.27 -5.88 15.84
N ILE A 159 -0.42 -4.85 15.80
CA ILE A 159 -0.18 -3.99 16.96
C ILE A 159 -1.37 -3.06 17.13
N VAL A 160 -1.95 -3.06 18.32
CA VAL A 160 -2.98 -2.07 18.71
C VAL A 160 -2.29 -0.71 18.82
N LYS A 161 -2.64 0.20 17.93
CA LYS A 161 -2.24 1.60 18.04
C LYS A 161 -3.35 2.37 18.74
N ASN A 162 -3.00 3.12 19.78
CA ASN A 162 -3.86 4.16 20.30
C ASN A 162 -3.65 5.41 19.43
N ASP A 163 -4.45 5.56 18.39
CA ASP A 163 -4.44 6.75 17.51
C ASP A 163 -5.07 7.96 18.22
N LYS A 164 -4.57 8.32 19.41
CA LYS A 164 -4.86 9.63 20.04
C LYS A 164 -4.05 10.76 19.42
N ASP A 165 -3.11 10.43 18.53
CA ASP A 165 -2.12 11.38 18.04
C ASP A 165 -2.61 12.09 16.78
N ASN A 166 -3.08 13.32 17.05
CA ASN A 166 -3.11 14.48 16.16
C ASN A 166 -3.73 14.22 14.78
N PRO A 167 -5.06 14.36 14.62
CA PRO A 167 -5.64 14.34 13.29
C PRO A 167 -5.00 15.49 12.52
N ASN A 168 -4.08 15.19 11.60
CA ASN A 168 -3.62 16.20 10.66
C ASN A 168 -4.87 16.66 9.91
N THR A 169 -5.35 17.85 10.26
CA THR A 169 -6.59 18.45 9.71
C THR A 169 -6.35 19.07 8.34
N LYS A 170 -5.09 19.10 7.89
CA LYS A 170 -4.73 19.56 6.55
C LYS A 170 -5.06 18.47 5.53
N ASP A 171 -5.39 18.91 4.33
CA ASP A 171 -5.60 18.01 3.20
C ASP A 171 -4.35 17.16 2.94
N LEU A 172 -4.56 15.86 2.78
CA LEU A 172 -3.50 14.90 2.47
C LEU A 172 -3.12 14.90 0.99
N LEU A 173 -3.92 15.57 0.17
CA LEU A 173 -3.83 15.55 -1.28
C LEU A 173 -3.77 16.97 -1.82
N THR A 174 -2.75 17.24 -2.62
CA THR A 174 -2.71 18.39 -3.51
C THR A 174 -3.13 17.92 -4.89
N THR A 175 -4.22 18.46 -5.43
CA THR A 175 -4.67 18.19 -6.80
C THR A 175 -4.50 19.44 -7.65
N PHE A 176 -4.03 19.26 -8.87
CA PHE A 176 -3.99 20.30 -9.88
C PHE A 176 -4.44 19.70 -11.22
N ASN A 177 -5.00 20.55 -12.07
CA ASN A 177 -5.29 20.25 -13.46
C ASN A 177 -4.58 21.30 -14.29
N THR A 178 -4.01 20.91 -15.41
CA THR A 178 -3.38 21.81 -16.36
C THR A 178 -3.79 21.42 -17.77
N GLU A 179 -3.86 22.41 -18.65
CA GLU A 179 -4.04 22.20 -20.08
C GLU A 179 -2.65 22.23 -20.73
N PHE A 180 -2.40 21.30 -21.67
CA PHE A 180 -1.18 21.28 -22.47
C PHE A 180 -1.55 21.72 -23.89
N GLU A 181 -0.83 22.70 -24.42
CA GLU A 181 -0.87 23.02 -25.84
C GLU A 181 0.17 22.16 -26.55
N LEU A 182 -0.25 21.42 -27.58
CA LEU A 182 0.67 20.63 -28.40
C LEU A 182 1.38 21.56 -29.38
N GLU A 183 2.69 21.42 -29.50
CA GLU A 183 3.42 22.08 -30.59
C GLU A 183 3.09 21.42 -31.94
N ASP A 184 3.29 22.15 -33.04
CA ASP A 184 2.99 21.65 -34.39
C ASP A 184 3.82 20.39 -34.70
N GLY A 185 3.14 19.24 -34.77
CA GLY A 185 3.75 17.95 -35.05
C GLY A 185 3.85 17.01 -33.85
N ASP A 186 3.58 17.52 -32.64
CA ASP A 186 3.59 16.72 -31.42
C ASP A 186 2.30 15.91 -31.25
N THR A 187 2.44 14.73 -30.65
CA THR A 187 1.33 13.90 -30.21
C THR A 187 1.07 14.07 -28.72
N TYR A 188 -0.10 13.61 -28.25
CA TYR A 188 -0.37 13.53 -26.81
C TYR A 188 0.60 12.60 -26.07
N VAL A 189 1.23 11.64 -26.76
CA VAL A 189 2.27 10.79 -26.18
C VAL A 189 3.55 11.60 -25.95
N ASP A 190 3.93 12.45 -26.90
CA ASP A 190 5.12 13.31 -26.77
C ASP A 190 4.95 14.30 -25.61
N ALA A 191 3.78 14.92 -25.49
CA ALA A 191 3.47 15.81 -24.38
C ALA A 191 3.49 15.10 -23.01
N LYS A 192 2.94 13.87 -22.95
CA LYS A 192 2.98 13.03 -21.74
C LYS A 192 4.43 12.70 -21.35
N ASP A 193 5.23 12.24 -22.30
CA ASP A 193 6.61 11.83 -22.05
C ASP A 193 7.48 13.03 -21.66
N GLY A 194 7.27 14.20 -22.28
CA GLY A 194 7.90 15.45 -21.88
C GLY A 194 7.55 15.88 -20.45
N PHE A 195 6.26 15.87 -20.09
CA PHE A 195 5.83 16.16 -18.71
C PHE A 195 6.46 15.18 -17.72
N LYS A 196 6.48 13.88 -18.05
CA LYS A 196 7.08 12.86 -17.21
C LYS A 196 8.57 13.11 -17.00
N GLU A 197 9.34 13.35 -18.06
CA GLU A 197 10.77 13.64 -17.97
C GLU A 197 11.04 14.86 -17.08
N GLU A 198 10.32 15.96 -17.30
CA GLU A 198 10.44 17.18 -16.49
C GLU A 198 10.08 16.92 -15.03
N PHE A 199 8.92 16.29 -14.77
CA PHE A 199 8.48 15.97 -13.41
C PHE A 199 9.49 15.08 -12.67
N GLU A 200 9.96 14.01 -13.30
CA GLU A 200 10.93 13.09 -12.70
C GLU A 200 12.27 13.77 -12.42
N SER A 201 12.73 14.64 -13.34
CA SER A 201 13.94 15.45 -13.19
C SER A 201 13.83 16.43 -12.02
N GLU A 202 12.74 17.19 -11.97
CA GLU A 202 12.50 18.23 -10.95
C GLU A 202 12.42 17.63 -9.54
N ILE A 203 11.64 16.56 -9.35
CA ILE A 203 11.56 15.91 -8.03
C ILE A 203 12.89 15.21 -7.66
N GLY A 204 13.60 14.69 -8.67
CA GLY A 204 14.92 14.08 -8.50
C GLY A 204 15.95 15.07 -7.96
N SER A 205 15.93 16.31 -8.48
CA SER A 205 16.84 17.38 -8.06
C SER A 205 16.72 17.74 -6.57
N VAL A 206 15.51 17.59 -5.98
CA VAL A 206 15.24 17.87 -4.56
C VAL A 206 15.23 16.61 -3.67
N GLY A 207 15.71 15.48 -4.20
CA GLY A 207 16.04 14.27 -3.46
C GLY A 207 14.90 13.25 -3.33
N PHE A 208 13.87 13.33 -4.18
CA PHE A 208 12.91 12.24 -4.35
C PHE A 208 13.46 11.19 -5.32
N LEU A 209 13.06 9.93 -5.13
CA LEU A 209 13.26 8.85 -6.08
C LEU A 209 11.91 8.21 -6.39
N ILE A 210 11.80 7.61 -7.58
CA ILE A 210 10.66 6.81 -8.01
C ILE A 210 11.08 5.34 -8.02
N PRO A 211 10.75 4.53 -7.00
CA PRO A 211 11.11 3.12 -7.01
C PRO A 211 10.31 2.32 -8.02
N LYS A 212 9.08 2.78 -8.34
CA LYS A 212 8.18 2.12 -9.28
C LYS A 212 7.13 3.09 -9.79
N SER A 213 6.78 2.94 -11.06
CA SER A 213 5.58 3.48 -11.67
C SER A 213 4.80 2.39 -12.41
N TYR A 214 3.53 2.66 -12.69
CA TYR A 214 2.71 1.86 -13.60
C TYR A 214 1.99 2.76 -14.58
N ASP A 215 1.95 2.30 -15.83
CA ASP A 215 1.05 2.80 -16.85
C ASP A 215 -0.15 1.85 -16.88
N ILE A 216 -1.33 2.32 -16.48
CA ILE A 216 -2.53 1.50 -16.36
C ILE A 216 -3.46 1.83 -17.51
N THR A 217 -3.85 0.83 -18.29
CA THR A 217 -4.85 0.99 -19.35
C THR A 217 -6.23 1.14 -18.73
N THR A 218 -6.97 2.16 -19.17
CA THR A 218 -8.33 2.45 -18.71
C THR A 218 -9.23 2.76 -19.92
N GLU A 219 -10.55 2.70 -19.71
CA GLU A 219 -11.52 3.11 -20.73
C GLU A 219 -11.81 4.63 -20.67
N ASP A 220 -11.49 5.28 -19.54
CA ASP A 220 -11.90 6.67 -19.24
C ASP A 220 -10.79 7.71 -19.45
N TYR A 221 -9.53 7.27 -19.55
CA TYR A 221 -8.36 8.12 -19.71
C TYR A 221 -7.45 7.59 -20.83
N ASP A 222 -6.96 8.49 -21.68
CA ASP A 222 -5.93 8.17 -22.69
C ASP A 222 -4.64 7.66 -22.02
N PHE A 223 -4.28 8.25 -20.87
CA PHE A 223 -3.16 7.84 -20.03
C PHE A 223 -3.55 7.87 -18.56
N TYR A 224 -3.18 6.83 -17.82
CA TYR A 224 -3.32 6.78 -16.37
C TYR A 224 -2.04 6.24 -15.74
N ASP A 225 -1.18 7.16 -15.32
CA ASP A 225 0.12 6.84 -14.74
C ASP A 225 0.09 6.99 -13.23
N THR A 226 0.77 6.10 -12.54
CA THR A 226 0.88 6.11 -11.09
C THR A 226 2.32 5.93 -10.64
N TYR A 227 2.68 6.57 -9.53
CA TYR A 227 4.06 6.60 -9.02
C TYR A 227 4.09 6.20 -7.54
N SER A 228 5.02 5.32 -7.18
CA SER A 228 5.56 5.28 -5.82
C SER A 228 6.69 6.29 -5.77
N ILE A 229 6.60 7.25 -4.85
CA ILE A 229 7.59 8.31 -4.68
C ILE A 229 8.11 8.25 -3.25
N ILE A 230 9.43 8.24 -3.08
CA ILE A 230 10.08 8.28 -1.77
C ILE A 230 11.04 9.46 -1.69
N ARG A 231 11.14 10.06 -0.50
CA ARG A 231 12.18 11.06 -0.22
C ARG A 231 13.15 10.49 0.79
N PHE A 232 14.44 10.61 0.49
CA PHE A 232 15.47 10.18 1.44
C PHE A 232 15.81 11.25 2.47
N ASN A 233 15.68 12.54 2.11
CA ASN A 233 16.16 13.66 2.93
C ASN A 233 15.24 14.01 4.12
N VAL A 234 14.54 13.03 4.68
CA VAL A 234 13.71 13.24 5.87
C VAL A 234 14.61 13.12 7.10
N ILE A 235 15.34 14.20 7.40
CA ILE A 235 15.98 14.43 8.70
C ILE A 235 14.91 14.99 9.63
#